data_AF-A0A7Y2US98-F1
#
_entry.id   AF-A0A7Y2US98-F1
#
_cell.length_a   1.000
_cell.length_b   1.000
_cell.length_c   1.000
_cell.angle_alpha   90.00
_cell.angle_beta   90.00
_cell.angle_gamma   90.00
#
_symmetry.space_group_name_H-M   'P 1'
#
loop_
_entity.id
_entity.type
_entity.pdbx_description
1 polymer ?
#
loop_
_entity_poly.entity_id
_entity_poly.type
_entity_poly.pdbx_seq_one_letter_code
_entity_poly.pdbx_strand_id
1 'polypeptide(L)' 'MTETLKNTLLFAVVALLIMSVGFQQSWNSALLIIAMGLISSIMALGVNLQWGFAGLFNVGIMGFVALGGLAAVLV' A
#
# COMPACT_ATOMS: atom_id res chain seq x y z
N MET A 1 23.16 7.73 13.86
CA MET A 1 22.32 6.55 14.15
C MET A 1 22.27 5.71 12.88
N THR A 2 22.75 4.47 12.92
CA THR A 2 22.69 3.53 11.79
C THR A 2 21.23 3.34 11.37
N GLU A 3 20.94 3.34 10.07
CA GLU A 3 19.56 3.26 9.54
C GLU A 3 18.81 2.02 10.04
N THR A 4 19.53 0.91 10.19
CA THR A 4 19.06 -0.33 10.82
C THR A 4 18.59 -0.13 12.25
N LEU A 5 19.32 0.63 13.07
CA LEU A 5 18.95 0.89 14.46
C LEU A 5 17.68 1.75 14.56
N LYS A 6 17.53 2.75 13.67
CA LYS A 6 16.35 3.61 13.61
C LYS A 6 15.11 2.81 13.18
N ASN A 7 15.21 1.98 12.14
CA ASN A 7 14.10 1.17 11.66
C ASN A 7 13.65 0.13 12.68
N THR A 8 14.58 -0.59 13.31
CA THR A 8 14.25 -1.57 14.35
C THR A 8 13.53 -0.92 15.53
N LEU A 9 13.94 0.28 15.93
CA LEU A 9 13.31 1.02 17.03
C LEU A 9 11.87 1.44 16.66
N LEU A 10 11.63 1.88 15.42
CA LEU A 10 10.28 2.20 14.93
C LEU A 10 9.35 0.99 14.97
N PHE A 11 9.80 -0.19 14.54
CA PHE A 11 9.01 -1.43 14.64
C PHE A 11 8.73 -1.84 16.10
N ALA A 12 9.71 -1.66 16.99
CA ALA A 12 9.54 -1.95 18.41
C ALA A 12 8.49 -1.04 19.09
N VAL A 13 8.46 0.25 18.71
CA VAL A 13 7.44 1.20 19.20
C VAL A 13 6.05 0.80 18.73
N VAL A 14 5.89 0.39 17.48
CA VAL A 14 4.59 -0.09 16.96
C VAL A 14 4.12 -1.34 17.70
N ALA A 15 5.02 -2.28 18.00
CA ALA A 15 4.69 -3.48 18.79
C ALA A 15 4.22 -3.13 20.22
N LEU A 16 4.88 -2.16 20.86
CA LEU A 16 4.46 -1.64 22.16
C LEU A 16 3.07 -0.98 22.10
N LEU A 17 2.77 -0.22 21.05
CA LEU A 17 1.46 0.40 20.86
C LEU A 17 0.36 -0.67 20.71
N ILE A 18 0.58 -1.71 19.92
CA ILE A 18 -0.39 -2.82 19.76
C ILE A 18 -0.62 -3.53 21.10
N MET A 19 0.44 -3.76 21.87
CA MET A 19 0.33 -4.35 23.22
C MET A 19 -0.46 -3.44 24.18
N SER A 20 -0.25 -2.12 24.12
CA SER A 20 -0.98 -1.16 24.94
C SER A 20 -2.49 -1.12 24.64
N VAL A 21 -2.90 -1.44 23.40
CA VAL A 21 -4.31 -1.58 23.02
C VAL A 21 -4.93 -2.84 23.62
N GLY A 22 -4.16 -3.93 23.71
CA GLY A 22 -4.59 -5.17 24.37
C GLY A 22 -4.90 -4.96 25.85
N PHE A 23 -4.15 -4.10 26.53
CA PHE A 23 -4.36 -3.76 27.94
C PHE A 23 -5.49 -2.73 28.18
N GLN A 24 -5.66 -1.74 27.31
CA GLN A 24 -6.62 -0.65 27.53
C GLN A 24 -8.00 -0.91 26.92
N GLN A 25 -8.08 -1.58 25.77
CA GLN A 25 -9.32 -1.72 25.01
C GLN A 25 -9.87 -3.14 25.10
N SER A 26 -9.16 -4.11 24.51
CA SER A 26 -9.46 -5.55 24.59
C SER A 26 -8.43 -6.32 23.75
N TRP A 27 -8.14 -7.56 24.14
CA TRP A 27 -7.34 -8.48 23.33
C TRP A 27 -7.97 -8.77 21.96
N ASN A 28 -9.30 -8.71 21.84
CA ASN A 28 -9.99 -8.88 20.55
C ASN A 28 -9.71 -7.70 19.61
N SER A 29 -9.79 -6.47 20.13
CA SER A 29 -9.47 -5.26 19.34
C SER A 29 -8.00 -5.23 18.91
N ALA A 30 -7.08 -5.65 19.78
CA ALA A 30 -5.66 -5.75 19.43
C ALA A 30 -5.40 -6.77 18.30
N LEU A 31 -6.03 -7.95 18.38
CA LEU A 31 -5.95 -8.98 17.32
C LEU A 31 -6.58 -8.48 16.00
N LEU A 32 -7.69 -7.73 16.08
CA LEU A 32 -8.33 -7.14 14.90
C LEU A 32 -7.45 -6.08 14.23
N ILE A 33 -6.74 -5.25 14.99
CA ILE A 33 -5.77 -4.29 14.44
C ILE A 33 -4.64 -5.01 13.71
N ILE A 34 -4.11 -6.10 14.27
CA ILE A 34 -3.08 -6.92 13.60
C ILE A 34 -3.64 -7.52 12.31
N ALA A 35 -4.85 -8.08 12.35
CA ALA A 35 -5.50 -8.67 11.18
C ALA A 35 -5.75 -7.64 10.08
N MET A 36 -6.27 -6.46 10.42
CA MET A 36 -6.47 -5.35 9.48
C MET A 36 -5.15 -4.81 8.93
N GLY A 37 -4.09 -4.74 9.75
CA GLY A 37 -2.75 -4.34 9.33
C GLY A 37 -2.14 -5.30 8.30
N LEU A 38 -2.28 -6.62 8.51
CA LEU A 38 -1.85 -7.65 7.57
C LEU A 38 -2.65 -7.60 6.24
N ILE A 39 -3.96 -7.40 6.32
CA ILE A 39 -4.79 -7.24 5.11
C ILE A 39 -4.35 -5.99 4.34
N SER A 40 -4.09 -4.88 5.04
CA SER A 40 -3.63 -3.63 4.43
C SER A 40 -2.25 -3.77 3.77
N SER A 41 -1.33 -4.54 4.34
CA SER A 41 -0.01 -4.74 3.73
C SER A 41 -0.09 -5.53 2.42
N ILE A 42 -0.92 -6.57 2.39
CA ILE A 42 -1.20 -7.35 1.17
C ILE A 42 -1.92 -6.49 0.13
N MET A 43 -2.89 -5.68 0.55
CA MET A 43 -3.61 -4.77 -0.34
C MET A 43 -2.68 -3.72 -0.97
N ALA A 44 -1.77 -3.14 -0.18
CA ALA A 44 -0.77 -2.20 -0.67
C ALA A 44 0.20 -2.83 -1.67
N LEU A 45 0.58 -4.11 -1.46
CA LEU A 45 1.36 -4.89 -2.45
C LEU A 45 0.57 -5.10 -3.74
N GLY A 46 -0.71 -5.48 -3.63
CA GLY A 46 -1.60 -5.66 -4.78
C GLY A 46 -1.74 -4.39 -5.62
N VAL A 47 -1.92 -3.22 -4.98
CA VAL A 47 -1.99 -1.92 -5.67
C VAL A 47 -0.65 -1.55 -6.31
N ASN A 48 0.48 -1.81 -5.66
CA ASN A 48 1.81 -1.56 -6.24
C ASN A 48 2.05 -2.42 -7.49
N LEU A 49 1.65 -3.70 -7.44
CA LEU A 49 1.73 -4.60 -8.60
C LEU A 49 0.78 -4.18 -9.72
N GLN A 50 -0.43 -3.74 -9.37
CA GLN A 50 -1.36 -3.15 -10.34
C GLN A 50 -0.77 -1.91 -10.98
N TRP A 51 -0.10 -1.01 -10.27
CA TRP A 51 0.58 0.13 -10.89
C TRP A 51 1.78 -0.28 -11.76
N GLY A 52 2.57 -1.27 -11.32
CA GLY A 52 3.72 -1.77 -12.07
C GLY A 52 3.34 -2.44 -13.40
N PHE A 53 2.34 -3.33 -13.40
CA PHE A 53 1.95 -4.11 -14.59
C PHE A 53 0.65 -3.62 -15.23
N ALA A 54 -0.42 -3.43 -14.45
CA ALA A 54 -1.70 -2.95 -14.98
C ALA A 54 -1.67 -1.44 -15.31
N GLY A 55 -0.81 -0.65 -14.66
CA GLY A 55 -0.58 0.76 -14.94
C GLY A 55 0.11 0.98 -16.29
N LEU A 56 1.07 0.12 -16.65
CA LEU A 56 1.73 0.17 -17.96
C LEU A 56 0.72 -0.06 -19.11
N PHE A 57 -0.23 -0.99 -18.91
CA PHE A 57 -1.29 -1.26 -19.86
C PHE A 57 -2.32 -0.11 -19.94
N ASN A 58 -2.71 0.47 -18.80
CA ASN A 58 -3.66 1.59 -18.76
C ASN A 58 -3.09 2.86 -19.43
N VAL A 59 -1.83 3.19 -19.14
CA VAL A 59 -1.10 4.29 -19.80
C VAL A 59 -0.96 4.01 -21.30
N GLY A 60 -0.69 2.76 -21.69
CA GLY A 60 -0.64 2.35 -23.09
C GLY A 60 -1.96 2.60 -23.83
N ILE A 61 -3.09 2.16 -23.28
CA ILE A 61 -4.42 2.38 -23.88
C ILE A 61 -4.73 3.88 -24.01
N MET A 62 -4.54 4.66 -22.94
CA MET A 62 -4.79 6.10 -22.96
C MET A 62 -3.89 6.82 -23.98
N GLY A 63 -2.65 6.35 -24.18
CA GLY A 63 -1.73 6.84 -25.21
C GLY A 63 -2.21 6.53 -26.64
N PHE A 64 -2.67 5.31 -26.92
CA PHE A 64 -3.21 4.95 -28.22
C PHE A 64 -4.54 5.67 -28.53
N VAL A 65 -5.38 5.90 -27.51
CA VAL A 65 -6.60 6.72 -27.64
C VAL A 65 -6.24 8.17 -27.98
N ALA A 66 -5.22 8.75 -27.33
CA ALA A 66 -4.77 10.11 -27.64
C ALA A 66 -4.24 10.25 -29.07
N LEU A 67 -3.45 9.27 -29.55
CA LEU A 67 -2.96 9.24 -30.93
C LEU A 67 -4.10 9.06 -31.95
N GLY A 68 -5.08 8.19 -31.67
CA GLY A 68 -6.26 8.02 -32.49
C GLY A 68 -7.12 9.28 -32.56
N GLY A 69 -7.28 9.99 -31.44
CA GLY A 69 -7.97 11.28 -31.39
C GLY A 69 -7.27 12.35 -32.22
N LEU A 70 -5.94 12.40 -32.19
CA LEU A 70 -5.16 13.35 -33.00
C LEU A 70 -5.27 13.04 -34.50
N ALA A 71 -5.23 11.76 -34.88
CA ALA A 71 -5.42 11.33 -36.27
C ALA A 71 -6.80 11.70 -36.82
N ALA A 72 -7.86 11.58 -35.99
CA ALA A 72 -9.22 11.96 -36.37
C ALA A 72 -9.41 13.47 -36.57
N VAL A 73 -8.56 14.32 -35.97
CA VAL A 73 -8.58 15.78 -36.17
C VAL A 73 -7.78 16.19 -37.41
N LEU A 74 -6.76 15.41 -37.78
CA LEU A 74 -5.89 15.70 -38.92
C LEU A 74 -6.45 15.24 -40.28
N VAL A 75 -7.46 14.37 -40.31
CA VAL A 75 -8.17 13.88 -41.51
C VAL A 75 -9.49 14.62 -41.65
#